data_AF-A0AAW6NIW4-F1
#
_entry.id   AF-A0AAW6NIW4-F1
#
_cell.length_a   1.000
_cell.length_b   1.000
_cell.length_c   1.000
_cell.angle_alpha   90.00
_cell.angle_beta   90.00
_cell.angle_gamma   90.00
#
_symmetry.space_group_name_H-M   'P 1'
#
loop_
_entity.id
_entity.type
_entity.pdbx_description
1 polymer ?
#
loop_
_entity_poly.entity_id
_entity_poly.type
_entity_poly.pdbx_seq_one_letter_code
_entity_poly.pdbx_strand_id
1 'polypeptide(L)'
;TTSAEMRLYYYRKGTNTVIVLPIGIGQLGKDTPLNWTTKVERKKAGPTWTPTAKMHAEYIAAGEPLPAVVPAGPDNPMGLYALYIGRLYAIHGTNANFGIGLRVSHGCVRLRNEDIKFLFDNVPVGTRVQFINEPVKATSEPDGSRYIEVHNPLSTSEDQINNNEIVPIKLTSAVQSVTSQADVDTTIVDQAIQNRSGMPVRLN
;
A
#
# COMPACT_ATOMS: atom_id res chain seq x y z
N THR A 1 4.04 0.41 4.85
CA THR A 1 3.15 0.48 3.68
C THR A 1 1.98 1.38 4.04
N THR A 2 1.65 2.30 3.15
CA THR A 2 0.50 3.20 3.29
C THR A 2 -0.50 2.83 2.22
N SER A 3 -1.58 2.18 2.63
CA SER A 3 -2.54 1.64 1.67
C SER A 3 -3.32 2.76 0.94
N ALA A 4 -3.60 3.88 1.62
CA ALA A 4 -4.34 5.02 1.06
C ALA A 4 -3.63 5.73 -0.12
N GLU A 5 -2.30 5.75 -0.15
CA GLU A 5 -1.52 6.42 -1.20
C GLU A 5 -0.74 5.43 -2.08
N MET A 6 -1.01 4.13 -1.93
CA MET A 6 -0.38 3.05 -2.71
C MET A 6 1.16 3.11 -2.68
N ARG A 7 1.76 3.37 -1.51
CA ARG A 7 3.22 3.46 -1.35
C ARG A 7 3.78 2.53 -0.27
N LEU A 8 5.02 2.09 -0.50
CA LEU A 8 5.87 1.42 0.48
C LEU A 8 7.09 2.30 0.74
N TYR A 9 7.30 2.62 2.02
CA TYR A 9 8.46 3.37 2.49
C TYR A 9 9.45 2.39 3.14
N TYR A 10 10.67 2.36 2.63
CA TYR A 10 11.78 1.62 3.23
C TYR A 10 12.82 2.58 3.79
N TYR A 11 12.91 2.60 5.12
CA TYR A 11 13.95 3.31 5.87
C TYR A 11 15.14 2.37 6.04
N ARG A 12 16.17 2.55 5.20
CA ARG A 12 17.31 1.62 5.18
C ARG A 12 18.18 1.83 6.42
N LYS A 13 18.46 0.74 7.15
CA LYS A 13 19.30 0.79 8.34
C LYS A 13 20.72 1.23 7.96
N GLY A 14 21.29 2.15 8.75
CA GLY A 14 22.65 2.65 8.55
C GLY A 14 22.78 3.72 7.46
N THR A 15 21.67 4.17 6.88
CA THR A 15 21.64 5.33 5.98
C THR A 15 20.61 6.35 6.48
N ASN A 16 20.71 7.59 6.02
CA ASN A 16 19.70 8.63 6.25
C ASN A 16 18.81 8.81 5.02
N THR A 17 18.32 7.70 4.46
CA THR A 17 17.58 7.70 3.20
C THR A 17 16.28 6.92 3.34
N VAL A 18 15.20 7.46 2.79
CA VAL A 18 13.95 6.74 2.59
C VAL A 18 13.77 6.41 1.12
N ILE A 19 13.35 5.19 0.83
CA ILE A 19 13.03 4.74 -0.52
C ILE A 19 11.53 4.55 -0.60
N VAL A 20 10.90 5.20 -1.58
CA VAL A 20 9.45 5.18 -1.76
C VAL A 20 9.13 4.42 -3.04
N LEU A 21 8.45 3.29 -2.91
CA LEU A 21 8.08 2.43 -4.03
C LEU A 21 6.57 2.38 -4.18
N PRO A 22 6.02 2.49 -5.40
CA PRO A 22 4.60 2.32 -5.64
C PRO A 22 4.21 0.84 -5.49
N ILE A 23 3.03 0.59 -4.94
CA ILE A 23 2.54 -0.77 -4.68
C ILE A 23 1.14 -0.99 -5.21
N GLY A 24 0.80 -2.24 -5.48
CA GLY A 24 -0.60 -2.70 -5.61
C GLY A 24 -1.04 -3.39 -4.32
N ILE A 25 -2.32 -3.26 -3.97
CA ILE A 25 -2.89 -3.83 -2.73
C ILE A 25 -4.10 -4.72 -3.02
N GLY A 26 -4.65 -5.29 -1.96
CA GLY A 26 -5.85 -6.13 -1.98
C GLY A 26 -7.07 -5.45 -2.59
N GLN A 27 -7.84 -6.23 -3.35
CA GLN A 27 -9.22 -5.89 -3.72
C GLN A 27 -10.09 -5.71 -2.48
N LEU A 28 -11.19 -4.98 -2.62
CA LEU A 28 -12.22 -4.87 -1.61
C LEU A 28 -12.68 -6.26 -1.16
N GLY A 29 -12.76 -6.51 0.15
CA GLY A 29 -13.14 -7.83 0.70
C GLY A 29 -12.01 -8.88 0.68
N LYS A 30 -10.86 -8.53 0.08
CA LYS A 30 -9.58 -9.25 0.15
C LYS A 30 -8.50 -8.27 0.58
N ASP A 31 -8.81 -7.44 1.56
CA ASP A 31 -8.05 -6.24 1.86
C ASP A 31 -6.66 -6.53 2.42
N THR A 32 -5.71 -5.68 2.05
CA THR A 32 -4.43 -5.63 2.72
C THR A 32 -4.64 -5.20 4.17
N PRO A 33 -3.96 -5.81 5.16
CA PRO A 33 -4.16 -5.50 6.56
C PRO A 33 -4.05 -4.01 6.87
N LEU A 34 -4.94 -3.50 7.72
CA LEU A 34 -4.89 -2.14 8.23
C LEU A 34 -4.32 -2.15 9.66
N ASN A 35 -3.50 -1.15 10.00
CA ASN A 35 -2.95 -0.93 11.35
C ASN A 35 -2.24 -2.14 11.97
N TRP A 36 -1.55 -2.93 11.14
CA TRP A 36 -0.83 -4.12 11.57
C TRP A 36 0.68 -3.89 11.57
N THR A 37 1.33 -4.24 12.68
CA THR A 37 2.80 -4.29 12.79
C THR A 37 3.27 -5.74 12.81
N THR A 38 4.27 -6.03 11.98
CA THR A 38 4.91 -7.35 11.83
C THR A 38 6.38 -7.19 11.46
N LYS A 39 7.01 -8.25 10.97
CA LYS A 39 8.39 -8.26 10.47
C LYS A 39 8.51 -9.16 9.24
N VAL A 40 9.56 -8.98 8.46
CA VAL A 40 9.97 -9.93 7.43
C VAL A 40 10.42 -11.22 8.11
N GLU A 41 9.65 -12.29 7.99
CA GLU A 41 9.94 -13.59 8.59
C GLU A 41 10.94 -14.40 7.77
N ARG A 42 10.82 -14.32 6.44
CA ARG A 42 11.73 -14.94 5.48
C ARG A 42 11.62 -14.29 4.12
N LYS A 43 12.58 -14.54 3.23
CA LYS A 43 12.53 -14.14 1.82
C LYS A 43 12.90 -15.29 0.90
N LYS A 44 12.32 -15.34 -0.30
CA LYS A 44 12.58 -16.39 -1.30
C LYS A 44 12.70 -15.78 -2.70
N ALA A 45 13.79 -16.11 -3.39
CA ALA A 45 13.90 -15.99 -4.84
C ALA A 45 13.26 -17.21 -5.50
N GLY A 46 12.49 -17.01 -6.57
CA GLY A 46 11.63 -18.03 -7.17
C GLY A 46 10.62 -18.59 -6.15
N PRO A 47 9.69 -17.79 -5.63
CA PRO A 47 8.65 -18.31 -4.75
C PRO A 47 7.74 -19.28 -5.52
N THR A 48 7.29 -20.33 -4.84
CA THR A 48 6.10 -21.06 -5.26
C THR A 48 4.87 -20.32 -4.74
N TRP A 49 3.75 -20.46 -5.45
CA TRP A 49 2.48 -19.90 -5.01
C TRP A 49 1.50 -21.03 -4.67
N THR A 50 0.90 -20.95 -3.49
CA THR A 50 -0.10 -21.91 -3.02
C THR A 50 -1.40 -21.13 -2.82
N PRO A 51 -2.40 -21.31 -3.71
CA PRO A 51 -3.70 -20.68 -3.54
C PRO A 51 -4.34 -21.09 -2.21
N THR A 52 -5.17 -20.21 -1.64
CA THR A 52 -5.93 -20.56 -0.43
C THR A 52 -7.07 -21.53 -0.79
N ALA A 53 -7.55 -22.29 0.19
CA ALA A 53 -8.72 -23.17 -0.01
C ALA A 53 -9.94 -22.40 -0.55
N LYS A 54 -10.16 -21.16 -0.07
CA LYS A 54 -11.21 -20.27 -0.56
C LYS A 54 -11.02 -19.95 -2.04
N MET A 55 -9.80 -19.60 -2.45
CA MET A 55 -9.49 -19.29 -3.84
C MET A 55 -9.65 -20.51 -4.74
N HIS A 56 -9.24 -21.70 -4.29
CA HIS A 56 -9.52 -22.94 -5.02
C HIS A 56 -11.02 -23.14 -5.24
N ALA A 57 -11.85 -22.96 -4.21
CA ALA A 57 -13.30 -23.08 -4.34
C ALA A 57 -13.89 -22.06 -5.32
N GLU A 58 -13.45 -20.80 -5.26
CA GLU A 58 -13.88 -19.74 -6.19
C GLU A 58 -13.54 -20.10 -7.65
N TYR A 59 -12.31 -20.52 -7.92
CA TYR A 59 -11.84 -20.86 -9.27
C TYR A 59 -12.46 -22.15 -9.81
N ILE A 60 -12.73 -23.14 -8.95
CA ILE A 60 -13.49 -24.34 -9.32
C ILE A 60 -14.92 -23.97 -9.72
N ALA A 61 -15.60 -23.11 -8.95
CA ALA A 61 -16.95 -22.65 -9.26
C ALA A 61 -17.01 -21.83 -10.57
N ALA A 62 -15.93 -21.14 -10.92
CA ALA A 62 -15.79 -20.40 -12.17
C ALA A 62 -15.41 -21.29 -13.38
N GLY A 63 -15.15 -22.59 -13.19
CA GLY A 63 -14.77 -23.52 -14.25
C GLY A 63 -13.28 -23.50 -14.64
N GLU A 64 -12.43 -22.83 -13.86
CA GLU A 64 -10.99 -22.69 -14.11
C GLU A 64 -10.16 -23.18 -12.91
N PRO A 65 -10.07 -24.50 -12.67
CA PRO A 65 -9.42 -25.01 -11.46
C PRO A 65 -7.93 -24.63 -11.37
N LEU A 66 -7.52 -24.07 -10.23
CA LEU A 66 -6.12 -23.73 -9.96
C LEU A 66 -5.30 -24.95 -9.51
N PRO A 67 -3.99 -25.03 -9.84
CA PRO A 67 -3.10 -26.05 -9.30
C PRO A 67 -2.92 -25.87 -7.79
N ALA A 68 -2.76 -26.98 -7.05
CA ALA A 68 -2.48 -26.93 -5.61
C ALA A 68 -1.21 -26.12 -5.28
N VAL A 69 -0.21 -26.21 -6.17
CA VAL A 69 1.01 -25.40 -6.11
C VAL A 69 1.34 -24.94 -7.52
N VAL A 70 1.47 -23.63 -7.70
CA VAL A 70 2.05 -23.04 -8.90
C VAL A 70 3.55 -22.93 -8.69
N PRO A 71 4.38 -23.55 -9.56
CA PRO A 71 5.82 -23.55 -9.42
C PRO A 71 6.40 -22.15 -9.63
N ALA A 72 7.68 -21.98 -9.27
CA ALA A 72 8.41 -20.76 -9.62
C ALA A 72 8.55 -20.66 -11.14
N GLY A 73 8.42 -19.45 -11.69
CA GLY A 73 8.50 -19.22 -13.13
C GLY A 73 7.87 -17.90 -13.56
N PRO A 74 7.91 -17.58 -14.86
CA PRO A 74 7.34 -16.36 -15.42
C PRO A 74 5.82 -16.27 -15.21
N ASP A 75 5.13 -17.41 -15.17
CA ASP A 75 3.67 -17.47 -14.98
C ASP A 75 3.24 -17.42 -13.51
N ASN A 76 4.18 -17.38 -12.57
CA ASN A 76 3.84 -17.33 -11.15
C ASN A 76 3.29 -15.93 -10.78
N PRO A 77 2.09 -15.81 -10.20
CA PRO A 77 1.49 -14.52 -9.87
C PRO A 77 2.23 -13.77 -8.75
N MET A 78 3.10 -14.46 -8.01
CA MET A 78 3.99 -13.83 -7.02
C MET A 78 5.25 -13.21 -7.65
N GLY A 79 5.47 -13.40 -8.96
CA GLY A 79 6.68 -12.98 -9.66
C GLY A 79 7.93 -13.72 -9.16
N LEU A 80 9.09 -13.08 -9.33
CA LEU A 80 10.39 -13.72 -9.12
C LEU A 80 10.90 -13.67 -7.66
N TYR A 81 10.33 -12.81 -6.82
CA TYR A 81 10.81 -12.57 -5.46
C TYR A 81 9.67 -12.32 -4.48
N ALA A 82 9.81 -12.81 -3.26
CA ALA A 82 8.84 -12.58 -2.19
C ALA A 82 9.51 -12.43 -0.82
N LEU A 83 8.98 -11.51 -0.01
CA LEU A 83 9.27 -11.31 1.41
C LEU A 83 8.00 -11.68 2.19
N TYR A 84 8.08 -12.70 3.03
CA TYR A 84 6.95 -13.19 3.82
C TYR A 84 6.91 -12.47 5.16
N ILE A 85 5.71 -12.06 5.57
CA ILE A 85 5.52 -11.14 6.70
C ILE A 85 4.52 -11.68 7.75
N GLY A 86 4.25 -12.99 7.71
CA GLY A 86 3.34 -13.68 8.61
C GLY A 86 1.88 -13.69 8.13
N ARG A 87 1.04 -14.50 8.80
CA ARG A 87 -0.40 -14.64 8.52
C ARG A 87 -0.74 -14.88 7.05
N LEU A 88 0.12 -15.63 6.34
CA LEU A 88 0.01 -15.92 4.90
C LEU A 88 0.20 -14.71 3.97
N TYR A 89 0.55 -13.53 4.50
CA TYR A 89 0.84 -12.34 3.70
C TYR A 89 2.29 -12.31 3.23
N ALA A 90 2.47 -11.76 2.03
CA ALA A 90 3.77 -11.48 1.46
C ALA A 90 3.80 -10.11 0.76
N ILE A 91 5.00 -9.56 0.68
CA ILE A 91 5.38 -8.47 -0.22
C ILE A 91 6.10 -9.14 -1.39
N HIS A 92 5.54 -9.08 -2.59
CA HIS A 92 6.02 -9.88 -3.72
C HIS A 92 5.93 -9.14 -5.06
N GLY A 93 6.49 -9.74 -6.10
CA GLY A 93 6.46 -9.21 -7.47
C GLY A 93 5.12 -9.45 -8.16
N THR A 94 5.13 -9.39 -9.49
CA THR A 94 3.94 -9.70 -10.29
C THR A 94 4.37 -10.18 -11.67
N ASN A 95 3.61 -11.09 -12.27
CA ASN A 95 3.73 -11.43 -13.69
C ASN A 95 2.80 -10.59 -14.58
N ALA A 96 1.93 -9.77 -13.99
CA ALA A 96 1.02 -8.90 -14.72
C ALA A 96 1.69 -7.58 -15.13
N ASN A 97 1.33 -7.08 -16.32
CA ASN A 97 1.82 -5.79 -16.85
C ASN A 97 1.09 -4.56 -16.26
N PHE A 98 0.10 -4.78 -15.39
CA PHE A 98 -0.70 -3.76 -14.72
C PHE A 98 -0.96 -4.16 -13.25
N GLY A 99 -1.48 -3.24 -12.43
CA GLY A 99 -1.92 -3.54 -11.06
C GLY A 99 -1.19 -2.79 -9.94
N ILE A 100 -0.10 -2.10 -10.25
CA ILE A 100 0.57 -1.20 -9.29
C ILE A 100 -0.17 0.14 -9.27
N GLY A 101 -0.46 0.65 -8.07
CA GLY A 101 -1.36 1.79 -7.87
C GLY A 101 -2.85 1.41 -7.86
N LEU A 102 -3.17 0.12 -7.95
CA LEU A 102 -4.54 -0.39 -8.01
C LEU A 102 -4.82 -1.42 -6.91
N ARG A 103 -6.11 -1.62 -6.62
CA ARG A 103 -6.63 -2.67 -5.73
C ARG A 103 -6.93 -3.93 -6.55
N VAL A 104 -5.96 -4.81 -6.71
CA VAL A 104 -6.06 -5.98 -7.63
C VAL A 104 -5.58 -7.30 -7.03
N SER A 105 -5.00 -7.29 -5.83
CA SER A 105 -4.48 -8.50 -5.21
C SER A 105 -5.53 -9.19 -4.33
N HIS A 106 -5.21 -10.40 -3.86
CA HIS A 106 -5.98 -11.11 -2.83
C HIS A 106 -5.39 -10.82 -1.42
N GLY A 107 -5.05 -9.55 -1.15
CA GLY A 107 -4.61 -9.06 0.17
C GLY A 107 -3.10 -8.84 0.34
N CYS A 108 -2.27 -9.49 -0.48
CA CYS A 108 -0.82 -9.28 -0.47
C CYS A 108 -0.40 -7.95 -1.12
N VAL A 109 0.83 -7.51 -0.85
CA VAL A 109 1.40 -6.30 -1.45
C VAL A 109 2.19 -6.67 -2.71
N ARG A 110 1.84 -6.07 -3.85
CA ARG A 110 2.50 -6.29 -5.15
C ARG A 110 3.43 -5.12 -5.49
N LEU A 111 4.58 -5.43 -6.06
CA LEU A 111 5.53 -4.46 -6.61
C LEU A 111 5.92 -4.83 -8.05
N ARG A 112 6.48 -3.87 -8.79
CA ARG A 112 7.11 -4.14 -10.10
C ARG A 112 8.34 -5.01 -9.92
N ASN A 113 8.79 -5.62 -11.01
CA ASN A 113 9.89 -6.58 -11.02
C ASN A 113 11.19 -6.00 -10.45
N GLU A 114 11.55 -4.78 -10.85
CA GLU A 114 12.77 -4.10 -10.38
C GLU A 114 12.64 -3.69 -8.91
N ASP A 115 11.47 -3.18 -8.52
CA ASP A 115 11.18 -2.74 -7.16
C ASP A 115 11.25 -3.91 -6.15
N ILE A 116 10.64 -5.06 -6.48
CA ILE A 116 10.71 -6.24 -5.59
C ILE A 116 12.11 -6.85 -5.55
N LYS A 117 12.85 -6.84 -6.67
CA LYS A 117 14.25 -7.28 -6.72
C LYS A 117 15.08 -6.42 -5.78
N PHE A 118 14.92 -5.10 -5.87
CA PHE A 118 15.61 -4.14 -5.00
C PHE A 118 15.32 -4.43 -3.51
N LEU A 119 14.06 -4.60 -3.13
CA LEU A 119 13.70 -4.92 -1.75
C LEU A 119 14.25 -6.28 -1.31
N PHE A 120 14.19 -7.30 -2.18
CA PHE A 120 14.73 -8.62 -1.88
C PHE A 120 16.22 -8.57 -1.56
N ASP A 121 17.00 -7.81 -2.32
CA ASP A 121 18.44 -7.68 -2.11
C ASP A 121 18.75 -6.85 -0.84
N ASN A 122 17.98 -5.79 -0.58
CA ASN A 122 18.35 -4.77 0.42
C ASN A 122 17.62 -4.87 1.75
N VAL A 123 16.55 -5.65 1.87
CA VAL A 123 15.78 -5.81 3.11
C VAL A 123 16.24 -7.08 3.86
N PRO A 124 16.80 -6.94 5.07
CA PRO A 124 17.13 -8.08 5.91
C PRO A 124 15.88 -8.81 6.45
N VAL A 125 16.02 -10.10 6.70
CA VAL A 125 15.06 -10.83 7.54
C VAL A 125 15.04 -10.21 8.94
N GLY A 126 13.87 -10.14 9.55
CA GLY A 126 13.63 -9.45 10.83
C GLY A 126 13.29 -7.97 10.70
N THR A 127 13.41 -7.37 9.52
CA THR A 127 13.04 -5.96 9.29
C THR A 127 11.58 -5.71 9.66
N ARG A 128 11.32 -4.67 10.45
CA ARG A 128 9.96 -4.27 10.86
C ARG A 128 9.14 -3.86 9.65
N VAL A 129 7.89 -4.31 9.61
CA VAL A 129 6.89 -3.94 8.60
C VAL A 129 5.67 -3.38 9.32
N GLN A 130 5.17 -2.24 8.89
CA GLN A 130 3.96 -1.64 9.44
C GLN A 130 3.03 -1.20 8.31
N PHE A 131 1.76 -1.53 8.46
CA PHE A 131 0.67 -1.09 7.60
C PHE A 131 -0.05 0.06 8.29
N ILE A 132 -0.19 1.17 7.58
CA ILE A 132 -0.96 2.35 8.01
C ILE A 132 -1.92 2.76 6.90
N ASN A 133 -2.98 3.47 7.28
CA ASN A 133 -4.03 3.93 6.37
C ASN A 133 -4.35 5.40 6.63
N GLU A 134 -3.42 6.27 6.23
CA GLU A 134 -3.51 7.71 6.43
C GLU A 134 -3.66 8.39 5.06
N PRO A 135 -4.88 8.69 4.60
CA PRO A 135 -5.10 9.40 3.34
C PRO A 135 -4.71 10.88 3.42
N VAL A 136 -4.53 11.42 4.62
CA VAL A 136 -4.10 12.80 4.84
C VAL A 136 -2.86 12.81 5.72
N LYS A 137 -1.84 13.54 5.29
CA LYS A 137 -0.63 13.82 6.07
C LYS A 137 -0.46 15.33 6.15
N ALA A 138 0.04 15.81 7.28
CA ALA A 138 0.42 17.20 7.43
C ALA A 138 1.72 17.31 8.23
N THR A 139 2.47 18.39 8.00
CA THR A 139 3.76 18.63 8.64
C THR A 139 3.96 20.11 8.91
N SER A 140 4.69 20.41 9.98
CA SER A 140 5.26 21.72 10.26
C SER A 140 6.77 21.60 10.15
N GLU A 141 7.37 22.33 9.22
CA GLU A 141 8.79 22.26 8.91
C GLU A 141 9.61 23.18 9.84
N PRO A 142 10.92 22.95 9.97
CA PRO A 142 11.78 23.74 10.85
C PRO A 142 11.82 25.24 10.54
N ASP A 143 11.50 25.64 9.31
CA ASP A 143 11.44 27.05 8.89
C ASP A 143 10.07 27.70 9.19
N GLY A 144 9.15 26.96 9.83
CA GLY A 144 7.80 27.41 10.16
C GLY A 144 6.77 27.19 9.05
N SER A 145 7.19 26.74 7.87
CA SER A 145 6.26 26.41 6.79
C SER A 145 5.43 25.17 7.14
N ARG A 146 4.18 25.13 6.68
CA ARG A 146 3.24 24.05 6.96
C ARG A 146 2.69 23.49 5.66
N TYR A 147 2.57 22.17 5.60
CA TYR A 147 2.10 21.48 4.41
C TYR A 147 1.02 20.44 4.74
N ILE A 148 0.12 20.23 3.78
CA ILE A 148 -0.84 19.12 3.77
C ILE A 148 -0.70 18.33 2.46
N GLU A 149 -0.80 17.02 2.52
CA GLU A 149 -0.92 16.12 1.36
C GLU A 149 -2.18 15.29 1.53
N VAL A 150 -3.08 15.34 0.54
CA VAL A 150 -4.40 14.68 0.59
C VAL A 150 -4.53 13.71 -0.58
N HIS A 151 -4.79 12.44 -0.26
CA HIS A 151 -5.13 11.36 -1.19
C HIS A 151 -6.61 10.99 -1.09
N ASN A 152 -7.11 10.27 -2.09
CA ASN A 152 -8.40 9.62 -1.99
C ASN A 152 -8.36 8.54 -0.89
N PRO A 153 -9.30 8.51 0.06
CA PRO A 153 -9.44 7.39 0.97
C PRO A 153 -9.66 6.08 0.21
N LEU A 154 -9.28 4.95 0.82
CA LEU A 154 -9.68 3.66 0.29
C LEU A 154 -11.20 3.53 0.33
N SER A 155 -11.81 3.24 -0.82
CA SER A 155 -13.23 2.94 -0.90
C SER A 155 -13.60 1.77 0.02
N THR A 156 -14.73 1.89 0.69
CA THR A 156 -15.23 0.90 1.66
C THR A 156 -16.36 0.03 1.11
N SER A 157 -16.92 0.35 -0.06
CA SER A 157 -17.92 -0.45 -0.76
C SER A 157 -17.71 -0.42 -2.29
N GLU A 158 -18.34 -1.35 -3.00
CA GLU A 158 -18.39 -1.35 -4.47
C GLU A 158 -19.20 -0.17 -4.99
N ASP A 159 -20.28 0.22 -4.31
CA ASP A 159 -21.07 1.40 -4.69
C ASP A 159 -20.23 2.69 -4.69
N GLN A 160 -19.34 2.85 -3.71
CA GLN A 160 -18.41 3.98 -3.68
C GLN A 160 -17.42 3.97 -4.85
N ILE A 161 -17.05 2.78 -5.34
CA ILE A 161 -16.17 2.63 -6.52
C ILE A 161 -16.96 2.92 -7.80
N ASN A 162 -18.18 2.38 -7.92
CA ASN A 162 -18.98 2.42 -9.15
C ASN A 162 -19.69 3.76 -9.36
N ASN A 163 -20.10 4.43 -8.27
CA ASN A 163 -20.85 5.69 -8.33
C ASN A 163 -19.94 6.92 -8.12
N ASN A 164 -18.63 6.75 -8.03
CA ASN A 164 -17.66 7.81 -7.71
C ASN A 164 -18.08 8.63 -6.46
N GLU A 165 -18.69 7.98 -5.46
CA GLU A 165 -19.11 8.68 -4.25
C GLU A 165 -17.91 9.25 -3.50
N ILE A 166 -18.07 10.50 -3.05
CA ILE A 166 -17.04 11.18 -2.27
C ILE A 166 -16.95 10.51 -0.90
N VAL A 167 -15.93 9.69 -0.68
CA VAL A 167 -15.63 9.17 0.66
C VAL A 167 -15.27 10.35 1.58
N PRO A 168 -15.98 10.56 2.70
CA PRO A 168 -15.66 11.64 3.62
C PRO A 168 -14.25 11.49 4.22
N ILE A 169 -13.53 12.60 4.33
CA ILE A 169 -12.22 12.66 4.97
C ILE A 169 -12.41 13.22 6.38
N LYS A 170 -11.96 12.46 7.38
CA LYS A 170 -11.86 12.94 8.76
C LYS A 170 -10.40 13.19 9.09
N LEU A 171 -10.04 14.43 9.41
CA LEU A 171 -8.69 14.77 9.84
C LEU A 171 -8.43 14.18 11.23
N THR A 172 -7.28 13.51 11.38
CA THR A 172 -6.83 12.99 12.67
C THR A 172 -6.30 14.13 13.54
N SER A 173 -6.17 13.90 14.86
CA SER A 173 -5.60 14.90 15.77
C SER A 173 -4.17 15.30 15.39
N ALA A 174 -3.40 14.38 14.81
CA ALA A 174 -2.04 14.64 14.33
C ALA A 174 -2.02 15.54 13.08
N VAL A 175 -3.04 15.47 12.23
CA VAL A 175 -3.20 16.39 11.10
C VAL A 175 -3.68 17.75 11.60
N GLN A 176 -4.67 17.75 12.50
CA GLN A 176 -5.23 18.98 13.09
C GLN A 176 -4.20 19.78 13.88
N SER A 177 -3.23 19.14 14.53
CA SER A 177 -2.15 19.85 15.22
C SER A 177 -1.30 20.72 14.28
N VAL A 178 -1.35 20.48 12.97
CA VAL A 178 -0.74 21.32 11.94
C VAL A 178 -1.79 22.23 11.30
N THR A 179 -2.92 21.69 10.84
CA THR A 179 -3.88 22.43 10.01
C THR A 179 -4.76 23.42 10.79
N SER A 180 -4.77 23.35 12.12
CA SER A 180 -5.55 24.27 12.98
C SER A 180 -4.69 25.34 13.64
N GLN A 181 -3.45 25.53 13.17
CA GLN A 181 -2.55 26.58 13.65
C GLN A 181 -3.02 27.96 13.15
N ALA A 182 -2.76 29.00 13.93
CA ALA A 182 -3.32 30.34 13.69
C ALA A 182 -2.85 30.98 12.36
N ASP A 183 -1.71 30.55 11.84
CA ASP A 183 -1.08 31.02 10.62
C ASP A 183 -1.48 30.22 9.37
N VAL A 184 -2.35 29.21 9.49
CA VAL A 184 -2.83 28.38 8.37
C VAL A 184 -4.01 29.04 7.65
N ASP A 185 -3.95 29.10 6.33
CA ASP A 185 -5.11 29.43 5.49
C ASP A 185 -6.05 28.22 5.37
N THR A 186 -7.18 28.29 6.07
CA THR A 186 -8.21 27.23 6.06
C THR A 186 -8.83 27.02 4.68
N THR A 187 -8.85 28.04 3.82
CA THR A 187 -9.35 27.93 2.44
C THR A 187 -8.48 26.97 1.62
N ILE A 188 -7.16 27.00 1.83
CA ILE A 188 -6.22 26.09 1.17
C ILE A 188 -6.41 24.66 1.69
N VAL A 189 -6.65 24.49 3.00
CA VAL A 189 -6.96 23.18 3.59
C VAL A 189 -8.22 22.59 2.96
N ASP A 190 -9.30 23.35 2.88
CA ASP A 190 -10.56 22.91 2.28
C ASP A 190 -10.38 22.55 0.80
N GLN A 191 -9.64 23.37 0.05
CA GLN A 191 -9.34 23.10 -1.36
C GLN A 191 -8.50 21.82 -1.52
N ALA A 192 -7.53 21.58 -0.65
CA ALA A 192 -6.73 20.36 -0.68
C ALA A 192 -7.58 19.11 -0.39
N ILE A 193 -8.51 19.20 0.57
CA ILE A 193 -9.46 18.13 0.93
C ILE A 193 -10.41 17.80 -0.22
N GLN A 194 -10.85 18.82 -0.96
CA GLN A 194 -11.70 18.65 -2.15
C GLN A 194 -10.91 18.09 -3.33
N ASN A 195 -9.71 18.62 -3.61
CA ASN A 195 -8.93 18.26 -4.80
C ASN A 195 -8.29 16.88 -4.71
N ARG A 196 -7.80 16.49 -3.52
CA ARG A 196 -7.18 15.17 -3.28
C ARG A 196 -6.09 14.82 -4.31
N SER A 197 -5.25 15.80 -4.62
CA SER A 197 -4.25 15.70 -5.70
C SER A 197 -3.12 14.71 -5.42
N GLY A 198 -2.96 14.27 -4.17
CA GLY A 198 -1.83 13.46 -3.73
C GLY A 198 -0.48 14.22 -3.70
N MET A 199 -0.52 15.55 -3.88
CA MET A 199 0.65 16.43 -3.86
C MET A 199 0.64 17.31 -2.61
N PRO A 200 1.80 17.53 -1.95
CA PRO A 200 1.89 18.48 -0.85
C PRO A 200 1.53 19.90 -1.27
N VAL A 201 0.72 20.58 -0.47
CA VAL A 201 0.30 21.97 -0.64
C VAL A 201 0.71 22.77 0.59
N ARG A 202 1.34 23.92 0.37
CA ARG A 202 1.76 24.84 1.43
C ARG A 202 0.55 25.60 1.99
N LEU A 203 0.49 25.75 3.31
CA LEU A 203 -0.67 26.29 4.04
C LEU A 203 -0.50 27.73 4.54
N ASN A 204 0.73 28.23 4.63
CA ASN A 204 1.08 29.53 5.22
C ASN A 204 2.25 30.24 4.51
#